data_AF-A0A067SNW7-F1
#
_entry.id   AF-A0A067SNW7-F1
#
_cell.length_a   1.000
_cell.length_b   1.000
_cell.length_c   1.000
_cell.angle_alpha   90.00
_cell.angle_beta   90.00
_cell.angle_gamma   90.00
#
_symmetry.space_group_name_H-M   'P 1'
#
loop_
_entity.id
_entity.type
_entity.pdbx_description
1 polymer ?
#
loop_
_entity_poly.entity_id
_entity_poly.type
_entity_poly.pdbx_seq_one_letter_code
_entity_poly.pdbx_strand_id
1 'polypeptide(L)'
;MRCSVCKVEPQKPLRCSQCKKTMPACQKADWKVHKRSVCTKPAILHKVDKMMKKYGGPNSTMGMLNSLEKAAWDERKRNPQPVSDCDGCFRRFLGEPQQPDDEEDEDINTGDPPARFKRCAVCDYTICEACTHPANQGIPYFDRPRGTCRCPKSNFGVFYCLSAPSYLDGDGQKPYHGDRHPDISSEEGRKYAPNAWEPRERACRTCGLVTKCLKKEHLKDALPGMA
;
A
#
# COMPACT_ATOMS: atom_id res chain seq x y z
N MET A 1 33.53 -23.24 -19.75
CA MET A 1 32.49 -24.14 -19.20
C MET A 1 31.59 -24.57 -20.35
N ARG A 2 31.59 -25.86 -20.68
CA ARG A 2 30.76 -26.41 -21.76
C ARG A 2 29.29 -26.42 -21.34
N CYS A 3 28.39 -26.11 -22.27
CA CYS A 3 26.95 -26.20 -22.00
C CYS A 3 26.58 -27.64 -21.60
N SER A 4 25.90 -27.81 -20.47
CA SER A 4 25.50 -29.14 -19.99
C SER A 4 24.58 -29.91 -20.95
N VAL A 5 23.84 -29.20 -21.82
CA VAL A 5 22.86 -29.74 -22.76
C VAL A 5 23.47 -30.05 -24.13
N CYS A 6 24.09 -29.08 -24.80
CA CYS A 6 24.64 -29.32 -26.14
C CYS A 6 26.14 -29.67 -26.16
N LYS A 7 26.81 -29.64 -25.00
CA LYS A 7 28.26 -29.89 -24.82
C LYS A 7 29.20 -28.99 -25.63
N VAL A 8 28.67 -28.01 -26.37
CA VAL A 8 29.44 -27.00 -27.09
C VAL A 8 29.90 -25.92 -26.12
N GLU A 9 31.14 -25.47 -26.27
CA GLU A 9 31.69 -24.33 -25.57
C GLU A 9 31.28 -23.05 -26.32
N PRO A 10 30.45 -22.18 -25.72
CA PRO A 10 29.97 -21.00 -26.41
C PRO A 10 31.12 -20.00 -26.60
N GLN A 11 31.42 -19.63 -27.85
CA GLN A 11 32.47 -18.64 -28.17
C GLN A 11 32.21 -17.25 -27.55
N LYS A 12 30.94 -16.94 -27.24
CA LYS A 12 30.52 -15.73 -26.54
C LYS A 12 29.45 -16.07 -25.50
N PRO A 13 29.40 -15.37 -24.36
CA PRO A 13 28.33 -15.55 -23.37
C PRO A 13 26.97 -15.39 -24.05
N LEU A 14 26.17 -16.45 -24.07
CA LEU A 14 24.84 -16.42 -24.65
C LEU A 14 23.99 -15.45 -23.83
N ARG A 15 23.37 -14.48 -24.49
CA ARG A 15 22.47 -13.52 -23.85
C ARG A 15 21.06 -13.70 -24.39
N CYS A 16 20.05 -13.58 -23.54
CA CYS A 16 18.68 -13.49 -23.99
C CYS A 16 18.53 -12.33 -24.99
N SER A 17 17.95 -12.57 -26.18
CA SER A 17 17.79 -11.52 -27.20
C SER A 17 16.90 -10.36 -26.72
N GLN A 18 15.92 -10.65 -25.85
CA GLN A 18 15.00 -9.68 -25.27
C GLN A 18 15.59 -8.94 -24.05
N CYS A 19 15.95 -9.65 -22.98
CA CYS A 19 16.38 -9.02 -21.72
C CYS A 19 17.91 -8.88 -21.53
N LYS A 20 18.71 -9.37 -22.49
CA LYS A 20 20.19 -9.30 -22.52
C LYS A 20 20.94 -9.94 -21.33
N LYS A 21 20.27 -10.63 -20.41
CA LYS A 21 20.94 -11.37 -19.31
C LYS A 21 21.81 -12.51 -19.86
N THR A 22 23.03 -12.62 -19.32
CA THR A 22 23.99 -13.69 -19.61
C THR A 22 23.47 -15.04 -19.10
N MET A 23 23.60 -16.08 -19.91
CA MET A 23 23.01 -17.40 -19.67
C MET A 23 24.11 -18.46 -19.51
N PRO A 24 23.94 -19.40 -18.57
CA PRO A 24 24.89 -20.49 -18.34
C PRO A 24 24.75 -21.67 -19.33
N ALA A 25 23.68 -21.75 -20.15
CA ALA A 25 23.42 -22.87 -21.06
C ALA A 25 22.79 -22.43 -22.41
N CYS A 26 22.81 -23.33 -23.40
CA CYS A 26 22.40 -23.07 -24.78
C CYS A 26 20.89 -22.87 -24.95
N GLN A 27 20.49 -22.14 -25.99
CA GLN A 27 19.08 -21.82 -26.31
C GLN A 27 18.19 -23.04 -26.60
N LYS A 28 18.76 -24.23 -26.82
CA LYS A 28 18.01 -25.46 -27.12
C LYS A 28 17.46 -26.17 -25.87
N ALA A 29 17.84 -25.75 -24.66
CA ALA A 29 17.32 -26.33 -23.43
C ALA A 29 15.92 -25.80 -23.10
N ASP A 30 15.02 -26.66 -22.59
CA ASP A 30 13.67 -26.24 -22.22
C ASP A 30 13.68 -25.29 -20.99
N TRP A 31 13.65 -24.00 -21.30
CA TRP A 31 13.87 -22.90 -20.37
C TRP A 31 12.62 -22.60 -19.54
N LYS A 32 12.24 -23.45 -18.60
CA LYS A 32 11.06 -23.19 -17.75
C LYS A 32 11.25 -22.02 -16.78
N VAL A 33 12.48 -21.74 -16.34
CA VAL A 33 12.77 -20.83 -15.22
C VAL A 33 12.80 -19.33 -15.60
N HIS A 34 12.99 -18.97 -16.88
CA HIS A 34 13.00 -17.54 -17.28
C HIS A 34 12.07 -17.20 -18.45
N LYS A 35 11.33 -18.17 -19.02
CA LYS A 35 10.38 -17.94 -20.12
C LYS A 35 9.13 -17.16 -19.67
N ARG A 36 8.67 -17.27 -18.41
CA ARG A 36 7.30 -16.84 -18.07
C ARG A 36 7.13 -15.42 -17.51
N SER A 37 8.06 -14.89 -16.73
CA SER A 37 7.84 -13.59 -16.05
C SER A 37 8.74 -12.44 -16.51
N VAL A 38 9.92 -12.73 -17.09
CA VAL A 38 10.91 -11.70 -17.42
C VAL A 38 11.00 -11.42 -18.93
N CYS A 39 10.75 -12.42 -19.78
CA CYS A 39 10.82 -12.27 -21.25
C CYS A 39 9.48 -11.90 -21.92
N THR A 40 8.36 -12.00 -21.20
CA THR A 40 7.01 -11.71 -21.73
C THR A 40 6.64 -10.24 -21.63
N LYS A 41 7.36 -9.44 -20.84
CA LYS A 41 7.15 -7.99 -20.78
C LYS A 41 7.63 -7.33 -22.09
N PRO A 42 6.78 -6.57 -22.79
CA PRO A 42 7.19 -5.76 -23.94
C PRO A 42 8.43 -4.91 -23.63
N ALA A 43 9.31 -4.72 -24.62
CA ALA A 43 10.54 -3.94 -24.45
C ALA A 43 10.29 -2.53 -23.91
N ILE A 44 9.14 -1.92 -24.23
CA ILE A 44 8.72 -0.62 -23.71
C ILE A 44 8.48 -0.66 -22.20
N LEU A 45 7.81 -1.70 -21.67
CA LEU A 45 7.60 -1.85 -20.23
C LEU A 45 8.93 -2.06 -19.49
N HIS A 46 9.88 -2.76 -20.09
CA HIS A 46 11.21 -2.90 -19.50
C HIS A 46 11.96 -1.55 -19.45
N LYS A 47 11.82 -0.69 -20.48
CA LYS A 47 12.37 0.66 -20.47
C LYS A 47 11.72 1.53 -19.39
N VAL A 48 10.39 1.47 -19.27
CA VAL A 48 9.63 2.18 -18.24
C VAL A 48 10.03 1.70 -16.83
N ASP A 49 10.08 0.39 -16.58
CA ASP A 49 10.54 -0.19 -15.30
C ASP A 49 11.95 0.30 -14.95
N LYS A 50 12.86 0.37 -15.93
CA LYS A 50 14.22 0.85 -15.73
C LYS A 50 14.27 2.35 -15.42
N MET A 51 13.46 3.17 -16.10
CA MET A 51 13.32 4.59 -15.81
C MET A 51 12.75 4.82 -14.42
N MET A 52 11.65 4.13 -14.08
CA MET A 52 11.02 4.22 -12.76
C MET A 52 11.98 3.82 -11.64
N LYS A 53 12.76 2.75 -11.81
CA LYS A 53 13.81 2.37 -10.85
C LYS A 53 14.92 3.41 -10.73
N LYS A 54 15.30 4.07 -11.83
CA LYS A 54 16.30 5.14 -11.82
C LYS A 54 15.78 6.36 -11.06
N TYR A 55 14.49 6.71 -11.23
CA TYR A 55 13.88 7.87 -10.60
C TYR A 55 13.32 7.61 -9.19
N GLY A 56 13.14 6.35 -8.78
CA GLY A 56 12.66 5.98 -7.45
C GLY A 56 13.71 5.34 -6.54
N GLY A 57 14.97 5.23 -7.00
CA GLY A 57 16.06 4.68 -6.19
C GLY A 57 16.44 5.60 -5.02
N PRO A 58 17.14 5.10 -3.98
CA PRO A 58 17.50 5.88 -2.80
C PRO A 58 18.33 7.15 -3.11
N ASN A 59 19.13 7.12 -4.19
CA ASN A 59 19.96 8.25 -4.62
C ASN A 59 19.30 9.12 -5.70
N SER A 60 18.00 8.97 -5.91
CA SER A 60 17.22 9.77 -6.88
C SER A 60 16.47 10.91 -6.19
N THR A 61 16.01 11.90 -6.95
CA THR A 61 15.21 13.00 -6.42
C THR A 61 13.96 12.51 -5.68
N MET A 62 13.22 11.53 -6.22
CA MET A 62 12.05 10.98 -5.49
C MET A 62 12.46 10.18 -4.26
N GLY A 63 13.59 9.46 -4.32
CA GLY A 63 14.13 8.75 -3.15
C GLY A 63 14.47 9.70 -2.00
N MET A 64 15.05 10.86 -2.32
CA MET A 64 15.31 11.93 -1.37
C MET A 64 14.01 12.52 -0.81
N LEU A 65 13.02 12.81 -1.67
CA LEU A 65 11.71 13.31 -1.23
C LEU A 65 11.00 12.32 -0.29
N ASN A 66 10.96 11.03 -0.64
CA ASN A 66 10.38 9.99 0.22
C ASN A 66 11.12 9.87 1.57
N SER A 67 12.44 10.08 1.57
CA SER A 67 13.25 10.04 2.80
C SER A 67 12.98 11.25 3.70
N LEU A 68 12.85 12.44 3.10
CA LEU A 68 12.47 13.67 3.81
C LEU A 68 11.04 13.56 4.37
N GLU A 69 10.10 13.07 3.57
CA GLU A 69 8.72 12.81 4.00
C GLU A 69 8.70 11.85 5.20
N LYS A 70 9.43 10.73 5.12
CA LYS A 70 9.54 9.78 6.23
C LYS A 70 10.12 10.44 7.49
N ALA A 71 11.20 11.21 7.34
CA ALA A 71 11.82 11.91 8.47
C ALA A 71 10.86 12.93 9.11
N ALA A 72 10.09 13.66 8.31
CA ALA A 72 9.07 14.59 8.80
C ALA A 72 7.97 13.86 9.60
N TRP A 73 7.53 12.69 9.15
CA TRP A 73 6.58 11.86 9.88
C TRP A 73 7.15 11.29 11.18
N ASP A 74 8.38 10.80 11.15
CA ASP A 74 9.07 10.31 12.35
C ASP A 74 9.30 11.43 13.37
N GLU A 75 9.48 12.68 12.93
CA GLU A 75 9.52 13.87 13.78
C GLU A 75 8.16 14.19 14.38
N ARG A 76 7.10 14.28 13.57
CA ARG A 76 5.74 14.54 14.05
C ARG A 76 5.27 13.49 15.05
N LYS A 77 5.64 12.23 14.84
CA LYS A 77 5.36 11.15 15.80
C LYS A 77 6.04 11.38 17.16
N ARG A 78 7.25 11.94 17.17
CA ARG A 78 7.99 12.25 18.40
C ARG A 78 7.48 13.52 19.07
N ASN A 79 7.09 14.51 18.28
CA ASN A 79 6.63 15.82 18.73
C ASN A 79 5.29 16.17 18.06
N PRO A 80 4.17 15.59 18.54
CA PRO A 80 2.86 15.80 17.93
C PRO A 80 2.43 17.27 18.09
N GLN A 81 2.32 17.98 16.97
CA GLN A 81 1.82 19.35 16.95
C GLN A 81 0.28 19.38 16.94
N PRO A 82 -0.33 20.53 17.26
CA PRO A 82 -1.70 20.82 16.85
C PRO A 82 -1.84 20.59 15.34
N VAL A 83 -3.00 20.07 14.96
CA VAL A 83 -3.30 19.73 13.57
C VAL A 83 -4.33 20.72 13.06
N SER A 84 -3.93 21.54 12.10
CA SER A 84 -4.78 22.50 11.40
C SER A 84 -5.53 21.85 10.24
N ASP A 85 -5.00 20.75 9.69
CA ASP A 85 -5.45 20.16 8.44
C ASP A 85 -5.59 18.63 8.50
N CYS A 86 -6.51 18.11 7.70
CA CYS A 86 -6.66 16.68 7.43
C CYS A 86 -5.49 16.17 6.58
N ASP A 87 -4.69 15.23 7.10
CA ASP A 87 -3.59 14.58 6.35
C ASP A 87 -4.09 13.71 5.20
N GLY A 88 -5.36 13.31 5.28
CA GLY A 88 -6.14 12.92 4.14
C GLY A 88 -6.31 14.14 3.25
N CYS A 89 -7.50 14.72 3.21
CA CYS A 89 -7.95 15.61 2.14
C CYS A 89 -7.38 17.03 2.13
N PHE A 90 -6.41 17.36 2.98
CA PHE A 90 -5.83 18.69 3.17
C PHE A 90 -6.86 19.79 3.48
N ARG A 91 -8.06 19.40 3.93
CA ARG A 91 -9.06 20.34 4.41
C ARG A 91 -8.69 20.82 5.81
N ARG A 92 -8.70 22.14 6.02
CA ARG A 92 -8.58 22.75 7.34
C ARG A 92 -9.68 22.27 8.28
N PHE A 93 -9.32 21.97 9.53
CA PHE A 93 -10.28 21.79 10.60
C PHE A 93 -10.80 23.16 11.02
N LEU A 94 -12.12 23.33 10.99
CA LEU A 94 -12.75 24.57 11.46
C LEU A 94 -12.57 24.65 12.99
N GLY A 95 -11.95 25.73 13.49
CA GLY A 95 -11.91 26.03 14.92
C GLY A 95 -10.55 26.28 15.58
N GLU A 96 -9.45 26.43 14.84
CA GLU A 96 -8.28 27.12 15.44
C GLU A 96 -8.59 28.63 15.53
N PRO A 97 -8.27 29.28 16.67
CA PRO A 97 -8.45 30.71 16.79
C PRO A 97 -7.61 31.39 15.71
N GLN A 98 -8.30 32.17 14.87
CA GLN A 98 -7.69 33.08 13.92
C GLN A 98 -6.62 33.89 14.67
N GLN A 99 -5.39 33.93 14.14
CA GLN A 99 -4.38 34.79 14.77
C GLN A 99 -4.94 36.21 14.78
N PRO A 100 -4.83 36.96 15.88
CA PRO A 100 -5.46 38.26 16.05
C PRO A 100 -4.99 39.32 15.04
N ASP A 101 -4.02 38.97 14.18
CA ASP A 101 -3.37 39.85 13.22
C ASP A 101 -4.00 39.74 11.81
N ASP A 102 -4.90 38.77 11.58
CA ASP A 102 -5.63 38.58 10.31
C ASP A 102 -6.98 39.31 10.37
N GLU A 103 -6.93 40.65 10.45
CA GLU A 103 -8.08 41.56 10.40
C GLU A 103 -8.60 41.73 8.95
N GLU A 104 -9.20 40.72 8.33
CA GLU A 104 -9.97 40.94 7.09
C GLU A 104 -11.08 39.89 6.91
N ASP A 105 -12.32 40.39 6.81
CA ASP A 105 -13.58 39.76 6.40
C ASP A 105 -14.39 38.91 7.42
N GLU A 106 -15.22 39.62 8.18
CA GLU A 106 -16.36 39.12 8.95
C GLU A 106 -17.49 38.60 8.03
N ASP A 107 -17.52 37.29 7.73
CA ASP A 107 -18.78 36.59 7.45
C ASP A 107 -18.68 35.05 7.60
N ILE A 108 -17.98 34.57 8.63
CA ILE A 108 -17.86 33.12 8.89
C ILE A 108 -18.96 32.66 9.85
N ASN A 109 -19.99 32.11 9.21
CA ASN A 109 -21.09 31.30 9.73
C ASN A 109 -20.64 30.36 10.90
N THR A 110 -20.86 30.80 12.15
CA THR A 110 -20.40 30.17 13.40
C THR A 110 -21.27 29.00 13.90
N GLY A 111 -22.08 28.40 13.02
CA GLY A 111 -23.07 27.39 13.41
C GLY A 111 -22.57 25.94 13.38
N ASP A 112 -21.46 25.64 12.72
CA ASP A 112 -21.03 24.24 12.54
C ASP A 112 -20.20 23.75 13.74
N PRO A 113 -20.53 22.59 14.33
CA PRO A 113 -19.77 22.01 15.44
C PRO A 113 -18.32 21.76 15.03
N PRO A 114 -17.35 21.84 15.97
CA PRO A 114 -15.93 21.65 15.67
C PRO A 114 -15.73 20.36 14.89
N ALA A 115 -15.05 20.46 13.76
CA ALA A 115 -14.92 19.36 12.81
C ALA A 115 -14.33 18.13 13.53
N ARG A 116 -15.13 17.08 13.71
CA ARG A 116 -14.68 15.84 14.34
C ARG A 116 -13.58 15.21 13.47
N PHE A 117 -12.41 15.01 14.06
CA PHE A 117 -11.28 14.35 13.41
C PHE A 117 -10.87 13.09 14.16
N LYS A 118 -10.27 12.15 13.42
CA LYS A 118 -9.70 10.92 13.95
C LYS A 118 -8.18 11.00 13.86
N ARG A 119 -7.50 10.85 14.99
CA ARG A 119 -6.03 10.88 15.11
C ARG A 119 -5.50 9.49 15.44
N CYS A 120 -4.45 9.04 14.76
CA CYS A 120 -3.81 7.76 15.05
C CYS A 120 -2.82 7.89 16.21
N ALA A 121 -3.04 7.16 17.30
CA ALA A 121 -2.16 7.19 18.47
C ALA A 121 -0.72 6.68 18.22
N VAL A 122 -0.45 6.03 17.07
CA VAL A 122 0.85 5.40 16.78
C VAL A 122 1.68 6.21 15.78
N CYS A 123 1.07 6.78 14.74
CA CYS A 123 1.78 7.54 13.71
C CYS A 123 1.32 8.99 13.56
N ASP A 124 0.45 9.46 14.46
CA ASP A 124 -0.06 10.82 14.51
C ASP A 124 -0.87 11.31 13.30
N TYR A 125 -1.10 10.42 12.33
CA TYR A 125 -1.91 10.71 11.15
C TYR A 125 -3.34 11.08 11.55
N THR A 126 -3.84 12.19 11.02
CA THR A 126 -5.13 12.78 11.38
C THR A 126 -5.99 12.93 10.13
N ILE A 127 -7.25 12.49 10.22
CA ILE A 127 -8.22 12.65 9.13
C ILE A 127 -9.53 13.25 9.63
N CYS A 128 -10.22 13.99 8.78
CA CYS A 128 -11.58 14.43 9.04
C CYS A 128 -12.57 13.25 8.99
N GLU A 129 -13.73 13.41 9.62
CA GLU A 129 -14.82 12.42 9.60
C GLU A 129 -15.18 11.97 8.18
N ALA A 130 -15.21 12.90 7.21
CA ALA A 130 -15.49 12.56 5.81
C ALA A 130 -14.51 11.54 5.23
N CYS A 131 -13.22 11.62 5.56
CA CYS A 131 -12.19 10.68 5.12
C CYS A 131 -12.33 9.29 5.78
N THR A 132 -13.09 9.16 6.87
CA THR A 132 -13.33 7.86 7.52
C THR A 132 -14.30 6.98 6.73
N HIS A 133 -15.18 7.57 5.92
CA HIS A 133 -16.20 6.81 5.19
C HIS A 133 -15.58 6.01 4.02
N PRO A 134 -15.79 4.67 3.96
CA PRO A 134 -15.27 3.85 2.87
C PRO A 134 -15.70 4.28 1.47
N ALA A 135 -16.90 4.87 1.33
CA ALA A 135 -17.38 5.41 0.05
C ALA A 135 -16.50 6.55 -0.50
N ASN A 136 -15.75 7.24 0.37
CA ASN A 136 -14.77 8.26 -0.01
C ASN A 136 -13.37 7.66 -0.25
N GLN A 137 -13.15 6.38 0.07
CA GLN A 137 -11.89 5.65 -0.06
C GLN A 137 -11.87 4.87 -1.37
N GLY A 138 -11.64 5.56 -2.49
CA GLY A 138 -11.65 4.95 -3.82
C GLY A 138 -11.77 5.95 -4.98
N ILE A 139 -12.05 7.22 -4.67
CA ILE A 139 -12.00 8.32 -5.62
C ILE A 139 -10.51 8.54 -6.02
N PRO A 140 -10.17 8.76 -7.30
CA PRO A 140 -8.80 8.92 -7.75
C PRO A 140 -7.97 9.91 -6.90
N TYR A 141 -6.66 9.68 -6.88
CA TYR A 141 -5.67 10.35 -6.02
C TYR A 141 -5.76 11.89 -5.96
N PHE A 142 -6.30 12.54 -7.01
CA PHE A 142 -6.49 13.99 -7.06
C PHE A 142 -7.79 14.49 -6.41
N ASP A 143 -8.76 13.60 -6.16
CA ASP A 143 -10.11 13.99 -5.72
C ASP A 143 -10.34 13.76 -4.22
N ARG A 144 -9.91 12.64 -3.63
CA ARG A 144 -9.93 12.43 -2.15
C ARG A 144 -8.88 11.41 -1.69
N PRO A 145 -7.95 11.80 -0.82
CA PRO A 145 -6.94 10.90 -0.26
C PRO A 145 -7.46 10.03 0.89
N ARG A 146 -6.65 9.00 1.16
CA ARG A 146 -7.05 7.73 1.77
C ARG A 146 -7.31 7.88 3.27
N GLY A 147 -8.43 7.33 3.73
CA GLY A 147 -8.77 7.17 5.16
C GLY A 147 -7.94 6.10 5.87
N THR A 148 -6.69 5.91 5.47
CA THR A 148 -5.76 4.92 6.02
C THR A 148 -4.58 5.61 6.66
N CYS A 149 -4.33 5.37 7.95
CA CYS A 149 -3.13 5.87 8.59
C CYS A 149 -1.87 5.14 8.07
N ARG A 150 -0.69 5.70 8.38
CA ARG A 150 0.62 5.18 7.94
C ARG A 150 1.12 3.94 8.69
N CYS A 151 0.31 3.38 9.58
CA CYS A 151 0.75 2.24 10.38
C CYS A 151 0.84 0.96 9.52
N PRO A 152 1.89 0.15 9.68
CA PRO A 152 2.12 -1.02 8.80
C PRO A 152 1.18 -2.19 9.08
N LYS A 153 0.44 -2.19 10.18
CA LYS A 153 -0.37 -3.34 10.62
C LYS A 153 -1.81 -2.97 10.97
N SER A 154 -2.10 -1.68 11.08
CA SER A 154 -3.40 -1.20 11.55
C SER A 154 -3.78 0.09 10.87
N ASN A 155 -5.08 0.33 10.78
CA ASN A 155 -5.66 1.59 10.36
C ASN A 155 -6.35 2.25 11.56
N PHE A 156 -5.78 3.35 12.06
CA PHE A 156 -6.23 4.04 13.28
C PHE A 156 -6.54 3.09 14.44
N GLY A 157 -5.63 2.15 14.70
CA GLY A 157 -5.75 1.16 15.78
C GLY A 157 -6.49 -0.13 15.42
N VAL A 158 -7.21 -0.18 14.29
CA VAL A 158 -7.88 -1.41 13.82
C VAL A 158 -6.92 -2.22 12.95
N PHE A 159 -6.60 -3.46 13.33
CA PHE A 159 -5.68 -4.29 12.53
C PHE A 159 -6.23 -4.58 11.13
N TYR A 160 -5.37 -4.52 10.11
CA TYR A 160 -5.76 -4.77 8.72
C TYR A 160 -6.35 -6.18 8.51
N CYS A 161 -5.92 -7.15 9.33
CA CYS A 161 -6.43 -8.52 9.29
C CYS A 161 -7.92 -8.66 9.65
N LEU A 162 -8.49 -7.68 10.37
CA LEU A 162 -9.91 -7.64 10.76
C LEU A 162 -10.77 -6.83 9.79
N SER A 163 -10.13 -6.02 8.97
CA SER A 163 -10.80 -5.02 8.16
C SER A 163 -11.19 -5.55 6.78
N ALA A 164 -12.22 -4.92 6.21
CA ALA A 164 -12.71 -5.17 4.87
C ALA A 164 -11.60 -5.14 3.80
N PRO A 165 -11.84 -5.72 2.63
CA PRO A 165 -10.87 -5.82 1.55
C PRO A 165 -10.00 -4.64 1.14
N SER A 166 -10.51 -3.41 1.27
CA SER A 166 -10.04 -2.27 0.48
C SER A 166 -8.75 -1.61 0.98
N TYR A 167 -8.12 -2.14 2.02
CA TYR A 167 -6.98 -1.46 2.61
C TYR A 167 -5.66 -1.80 1.91
N LEU A 168 -5.06 -0.74 1.41
CA LEU A 168 -3.66 -0.68 1.08
C LEU A 168 -2.87 -0.67 2.41
N ASP A 169 -1.81 -1.46 2.49
CA ASP A 169 -0.81 -1.43 3.55
C ASP A 169 -0.22 -0.02 3.69
N GLY A 170 0.30 0.29 4.89
CA GLY A 170 0.84 1.59 5.33
C GLY A 170 1.30 2.57 4.23
N ASP A 171 0.94 3.85 4.41
CA ASP A 171 0.99 4.94 3.42
C ASP A 171 0.04 4.75 2.22
N GLY A 172 -0.71 3.65 2.20
CA GLY A 172 -1.66 3.29 1.16
C GLY A 172 -1.02 2.92 -0.17
N GLN A 173 0.31 2.87 -0.29
CA GLN A 173 0.96 2.69 -1.59
C GLN A 173 1.01 1.23 -2.05
N LYS A 174 0.76 0.27 -1.15
CA LYS A 174 0.92 -1.17 -1.44
C LYS A 174 -0.35 -1.92 -1.07
N PRO A 175 -0.79 -2.92 -1.84
CA PRO A 175 -1.84 -3.82 -1.39
C PRO A 175 -1.43 -4.54 -0.10
N TYR A 176 -2.34 -4.66 0.86
CA TYR A 176 -2.11 -5.48 2.05
C TYR A 176 -2.00 -6.96 1.67
N HIS A 177 -0.90 -7.59 2.05
CA HIS A 177 -0.60 -9.01 1.76
C HIS A 177 -0.56 -9.90 3.00
N GLY A 178 -0.92 -9.35 4.17
CA GLY A 178 -0.95 -10.11 5.42
C GLY A 178 -2.15 -11.06 5.52
N ASP A 179 -2.21 -11.78 6.65
CA ASP A 179 -3.35 -12.66 6.93
C ASP A 179 -4.63 -11.85 7.11
N ARG A 180 -5.77 -12.47 6.81
CA ARG A 180 -7.10 -11.92 7.09
C ARG A 180 -7.92 -12.94 7.87
N HIS A 181 -8.64 -12.45 8.86
CA HIS A 181 -9.54 -13.24 9.68
C HIS A 181 -10.68 -12.35 10.21
N PRO A 182 -11.56 -11.82 9.33
CA PRO A 182 -12.75 -11.15 9.85
C PRO A 182 -13.51 -12.13 10.76
N ASP A 183 -14.24 -11.59 11.74
CA ASP A 183 -15.02 -12.46 12.62
C ASP A 183 -16.02 -13.27 11.76
N ILE A 184 -15.96 -14.60 11.86
CA ILE A 184 -16.82 -15.51 11.10
C ILE A 184 -18.31 -15.22 11.37
N SER A 185 -18.63 -14.74 12.58
CA SER A 185 -20.00 -14.41 12.97
C SER A 185 -20.48 -13.08 12.38
N SER A 186 -19.55 -12.18 11.99
CA SER A 186 -19.84 -10.87 11.42
C SER A 186 -20.39 -10.96 10.00
N GLU A 187 -21.10 -9.92 9.56
CA GLU A 187 -21.61 -9.83 8.18
C GLU A 187 -20.49 -9.98 7.14
N GLU A 188 -19.29 -9.48 7.43
CA GLU A 188 -18.14 -9.57 6.54
C GLU A 188 -17.57 -11.00 6.47
N GLY A 189 -17.49 -11.70 7.60
CA GLY A 189 -17.07 -13.10 7.64
C GLY A 189 -18.03 -14.01 6.86
N ARG A 190 -19.34 -13.73 6.94
CA ARG A 190 -20.39 -14.49 6.24
C ARG A 190 -20.37 -14.35 4.72
N LYS A 191 -19.68 -13.34 4.16
CA LYS A 191 -19.50 -13.21 2.69
C LYS A 191 -18.63 -14.33 2.13
N TYR A 192 -17.80 -14.96 2.96
CA TYR A 192 -16.91 -16.03 2.55
C TYR A 192 -17.54 -17.40 2.80
N ALA A 193 -17.48 -18.28 1.80
CA ALA A 193 -17.92 -19.66 1.95
C ALA A 193 -17.08 -20.38 3.03
N PRO A 194 -17.63 -21.40 3.73
CA PRO A 194 -16.90 -22.11 4.79
C PRO A 194 -15.56 -22.73 4.35
N ASN A 195 -15.43 -23.07 3.07
CA ASN A 195 -14.20 -23.60 2.48
C ASN A 195 -13.14 -22.53 2.14
N ALA A 196 -13.48 -21.24 2.25
CA ALA A 196 -12.54 -20.13 2.04
C ALA A 196 -11.54 -19.96 3.20
N TRP A 197 -11.85 -20.58 4.33
CA TRP A 197 -11.04 -20.55 5.55
C TRP A 197 -10.03 -21.69 5.57
N GLU A 198 -8.90 -21.45 6.22
CA GLU A 198 -7.93 -22.51 6.51
C GLU A 198 -8.57 -23.57 7.43
N PRO A 199 -8.24 -24.86 7.24
CA PRO A 199 -8.89 -25.94 7.98
C PRO A 199 -8.52 -25.97 9.47
N ARG A 200 -7.36 -25.45 9.84
CA ARG A 200 -6.87 -25.38 11.22
C ARG A 200 -6.64 -23.94 11.62
N GLU A 201 -6.94 -23.64 12.87
CA GLU A 201 -6.61 -22.36 13.49
C GLU A 201 -5.10 -22.21 13.61
N ARG A 202 -4.62 -20.99 13.40
CA ARG A 202 -3.20 -20.65 13.59
C ARG A 202 -3.07 -19.20 14.03
N ALA A 203 -1.90 -18.85 14.57
CA ALA A 203 -1.58 -17.47 14.87
C ALA A 203 -1.57 -16.63 13.58
N CYS A 204 -2.32 -15.53 13.59
CA CYS A 204 -2.28 -14.53 12.54
C CYS A 204 -0.91 -13.85 12.52
N ARG A 205 -0.28 -13.76 11.35
CA ARG A 205 1.04 -13.13 11.17
C ARG A 205 1.02 -11.62 11.40
N THR A 206 -0.17 -11.00 11.34
CA THR A 206 -0.34 -9.56 11.50
C THR A 206 -0.57 -9.16 12.94
N CYS A 207 -1.57 -9.75 13.61
CA CYS A 207 -1.94 -9.39 14.99
C CYS A 207 -1.56 -10.45 16.05
N GLY A 208 -1.13 -11.65 15.66
CA GLY A 208 -0.74 -12.72 16.58
C GLY A 208 -1.90 -13.56 17.13
N LEU A 209 -3.16 -13.14 16.95
CA LEU A 209 -4.33 -13.86 17.44
C LEU A 209 -4.42 -15.26 16.81
N VAL A 210 -4.67 -16.29 17.62
CA VAL A 210 -4.94 -17.65 17.13
C VAL A 210 -6.39 -17.72 16.68
N THR A 211 -6.61 -17.90 15.37
CA THR A 211 -7.94 -17.91 14.75
C THR A 211 -7.90 -18.59 13.39
N LYS A 212 -9.07 -18.80 12.76
CA LYS A 212 -9.17 -19.30 11.39
C LYS A 212 -8.88 -18.16 10.42
N CYS A 213 -7.79 -18.27 9.69
CA CYS A 213 -7.41 -17.31 8.66
C CYS A 213 -8.04 -17.68 7.31
N LEU A 214 -8.28 -16.69 6.46
CA LEU A 214 -8.67 -16.90 5.07
C LEU A 214 -7.49 -17.51 4.28
N LYS A 215 -7.81 -18.41 3.34
CA LYS A 215 -6.83 -18.95 2.39
C LYS A 215 -6.33 -17.83 1.47
N LYS A 216 -5.10 -18.00 0.98
CA LYS A 216 -4.43 -17.00 0.13
C LYS A 216 -5.17 -16.68 -1.17
N GLU A 217 -5.89 -17.65 -1.75
CA GLU A 217 -6.70 -17.42 -2.95
C GLU A 217 -7.79 -16.36 -2.72
N HIS A 218 -8.43 -16.37 -1.54
CA HIS A 218 -9.52 -15.46 -1.20
C HIS A 218 -9.07 -14.08 -0.70
N LEU A 219 -7.76 -13.85 -0.60
CA LEU A 219 -7.24 -12.52 -0.26
C LEU A 219 -7.37 -11.52 -1.41
N LYS A 220 -7.61 -12.00 -2.65
CA LYS A 220 -7.71 -11.17 -3.87
C LYS A 220 -9.15 -10.80 -4.24
N ASP A 221 -10.11 -11.66 -3.93
CA ASP A 221 -11.57 -11.47 -4.15
C ASP A 221 -12.11 -10.19 -3.49
N ALA A 222 -11.27 -9.66 -2.61
CA ALA A 222 -11.43 -8.48 -1.83
C ALA A 222 -11.49 -7.19 -2.69
N LEU A 223 -10.69 -7.03 -3.75
CA LEU A 223 -10.54 -5.73 -4.42
C LEU A 223 -11.69 -5.47 -5.42
N PRO A 224 -12.69 -4.62 -5.12
CA PRO A 224 -13.75 -4.32 -6.08
C PRO A 224 -13.15 -3.65 -7.32
N GLY A 225 -13.43 -4.20 -8.51
CA GLY A 225 -13.02 -3.62 -9.79
C GLY A 225 -11.67 -4.10 -10.36
N MET A 226 -11.04 -5.13 -9.79
CA MET A 226 -9.86 -5.79 -10.39
C MET A 226 -10.11 -7.28 -10.73
N ALA A 227 -11.24 -7.54 -11.41
CA ALA A 227 -11.52 -8.82 -12.07
C ALA A 227 -11.14 -8.75 -13.56
#